data_AF-A0A7K5KNQ9-F1
#
_entry.id   AF-A0A7K5KNQ9-F1
#
_cell.length_a   1.000
_cell.length_b   1.000
_cell.length_c   1.000
_cell.angle_alpha   90.00
_cell.angle_beta   90.00
_cell.angle_gamma   90.00
#
_symmetry.space_group_name_H-M   'P 1'
#
loop_
_entity.id
_entity.type
_entity.pdbx_description
1 polymer ?
#
loop_
_entity_poly.entity_id
_entity_poly.type
_entity_poly.pdbx_seq_one_letter_code
_entity_poly.pdbx_strand_id
1 'polypeptide(L)'
;QIPILHRVLAMSKRPLSLFASPWTAPGWMKSNGDVRGKGTLKGQAGDKYHQTWANYFIRFLDEYAKHNVTFWAVTAQNEPLAGLFTPPQAPTIAFTAAQQRDFILHDLGPALARSAHRTQLLILDDQRIHLPHWAKVVKNRAP
;
A
#
# COMPACT_ATOMS: atom_id res chain seq x y z
N GLN A 1 -8.72 5.07 -16.06
CA GLN A 1 -8.29 6.20 -15.19
C GLN A 1 -7.22 7.06 -15.85
N ILE A 2 -6.17 6.49 -16.47
CA ILE A 2 -5.06 7.22 -17.11
C ILE A 2 -5.50 8.38 -18.04
N PRO A 3 -6.48 8.23 -18.96
CA PRO A 3 -6.89 9.35 -19.82
C PRO A 3 -7.44 10.56 -19.03
N ILE A 4 -8.12 10.31 -17.91
CA ILE A 4 -8.63 11.37 -17.04
C ILE A 4 -7.47 12.04 -16.31
N LEU A 5 -6.49 11.28 -15.83
CA LEU A 5 -5.30 11.83 -15.19
C LEU A 5 -4.52 12.75 -16.14
N HIS A 6 -4.35 12.39 -17.41
CA HIS A 6 -3.73 13.27 -18.39
C HIS A 6 -4.50 14.58 -18.58
N ARG A 7 -5.83 14.52 -18.66
CA ARG A 7 -6.65 15.73 -18.78
C ARG A 7 -6.48 16.64 -17.56
N VAL A 8 -6.54 16.07 -16.36
CA VAL A 8 -6.38 16.83 -15.10
C VAL A 8 -4.98 17.45 -15.00
N LEU A 9 -3.94 16.71 -15.35
CA LEU A 9 -2.56 17.19 -15.36
C LEU A 9 -2.35 18.32 -16.38
N ALA A 10 -2.91 18.19 -17.59
CA ALA A 10 -2.81 19.21 -18.64
C ALA A 10 -3.59 20.50 -18.32
N MET A 11 -4.68 20.40 -17.54
CA MET A 11 -5.49 21.54 -17.15
C MET A 11 -4.94 22.30 -15.93
N SER A 12 -4.08 21.67 -15.13
CA SER A 12 -3.57 22.27 -13.91
C SER A 12 -2.48 23.30 -14.19
N LYS A 13 -2.62 24.49 -13.58
CA LYS A 13 -1.57 25.53 -13.58
C LYS A 13 -0.46 25.27 -12.57
N ARG A 14 -0.64 24.28 -11.68
CA ARG A 14 0.33 23.91 -10.63
C ARG A 14 0.73 22.45 -10.81
N PRO A 15 1.98 22.07 -10.48
CA PRO A 15 2.37 20.67 -10.42
C PRO A 15 1.44 19.90 -9.47
N LEU A 16 0.86 18.80 -9.95
CA LEU A 16 0.02 17.92 -9.13
C LEU A 16 0.84 16.75 -8.61
N SER A 17 0.71 16.46 -7.32
CA SER A 17 1.31 15.29 -6.68
C SER A 17 0.26 14.18 -6.61
N LEU A 18 0.51 13.08 -7.31
CA LEU A 18 -0.35 11.91 -7.25
C LEU A 18 0.08 10.99 -6.09
N PHE A 19 -0.88 10.40 -5.40
CA PHE A 19 -0.63 9.27 -4.51
C PHE A 19 -1.58 8.11 -4.82
N ALA A 20 -1.18 6.90 -4.46
CA ALA A 20 -1.98 5.69 -4.64
C ALA A 20 -2.06 4.86 -3.36
N SER A 21 -3.21 4.26 -3.11
CA SER A 21 -3.47 3.37 -1.97
C SER A 21 -4.16 2.10 -2.46
N PRO A 22 -3.64 0.89 -2.19
CA PRO A 22 -4.33 -0.34 -2.54
C PRO A 22 -5.40 -0.68 -1.50
N TRP A 23 -6.54 -1.19 -1.97
CA TRP A 23 -7.60 -1.72 -1.09
C TRP A 23 -7.39 -3.20 -0.74
N THR A 24 -6.92 -4.01 -1.68
CA THR A 24 -6.82 -5.47 -1.48
C THR A 24 -5.72 -6.07 -2.35
N ALA A 25 -5.12 -7.15 -1.86
CA ALA A 25 -4.24 -8.00 -2.65
C ALA A 25 -5.07 -9.02 -3.46
N PRO A 26 -4.50 -9.62 -4.52
CA PRO A 26 -5.11 -10.75 -5.22
C PRO A 26 -5.57 -11.85 -4.24
N GLY A 27 -6.76 -12.42 -4.45
CA GLY A 27 -7.38 -13.36 -3.51
C GLY A 27 -6.48 -14.56 -3.15
N TRP A 28 -5.68 -15.06 -4.11
CA TRP A 28 -4.76 -16.18 -3.86
C TRP A 28 -3.65 -15.86 -2.85
N MET A 29 -3.33 -14.57 -2.63
CA MET A 29 -2.37 -14.10 -1.63
C MET A 29 -3.01 -13.90 -0.24
N LYS A 30 -4.33 -13.86 -0.17
CA LYS A 30 -5.06 -13.59 1.08
C LYS A 30 -5.42 -14.86 1.84
N SER A 31 -5.39 -14.80 3.16
CA SER A 31 -5.72 -15.94 4.03
C SER A 31 -7.13 -16.49 3.84
N ASN A 32 -8.07 -15.65 3.38
CA ASN A 32 -9.46 -16.04 3.09
C ASN A 32 -9.72 -16.41 1.62
N GLY A 33 -8.73 -16.30 0.72
CA GLY A 33 -8.90 -16.65 -0.70
C GLY A 33 -9.78 -15.69 -1.53
N ASP A 34 -10.35 -14.63 -0.94
CA ASP A 34 -11.26 -13.69 -1.61
C ASP A 34 -10.71 -12.26 -1.49
N VAL A 35 -10.84 -11.46 -2.56
CA VAL A 35 -10.45 -10.05 -2.57
C VAL A 35 -11.26 -9.21 -1.57
N ARG A 36 -12.44 -9.68 -1.16
CA ARG A 36 -13.33 -9.05 -0.18
C ARG A 36 -13.24 -9.68 1.19
N GLY A 37 -13.79 -9.00 2.18
CA GLY A 37 -13.96 -9.50 3.53
C GLY A 37 -12.66 -9.68 4.29
N LYS A 38 -12.79 -10.14 5.54
CA LYS A 38 -11.70 -10.27 6.50
C LYS A 38 -10.64 -11.24 6.01
N GLY A 39 -9.42 -10.74 5.81
CA GLY A 39 -8.27 -11.53 5.43
C GLY A 39 -6.98 -10.71 5.53
N THR A 40 -5.88 -11.38 5.79
CA THR A 40 -4.51 -10.83 5.81
C THR A 40 -3.75 -11.38 4.61
N LEU A 41 -2.54 -10.89 4.35
CA LEU A 41 -1.60 -11.65 3.52
C LEU A 41 -1.34 -13.02 4.17
N LYS A 42 -1.13 -14.04 3.34
CA LYS A 42 -0.63 -15.33 3.78
C LYS A 42 0.79 -15.20 4.29
N GLY A 43 1.13 -16.01 5.29
CA GLY A 43 2.46 -16.10 5.86
C GLY A 43 2.88 -14.82 6.59
N GLN A 44 4.13 -14.38 6.42
CA GLN A 44 4.74 -13.33 7.21
C GLN A 44 5.73 -12.47 6.41
N ALA A 45 6.03 -11.27 6.89
CA ALA A 45 6.97 -10.36 6.25
C ALA A 45 8.32 -11.05 5.93
N GLY A 46 8.88 -10.74 4.77
CA GLY A 46 10.08 -11.39 4.22
C GLY A 46 9.80 -12.69 3.47
N ASP A 47 8.57 -13.21 3.44
CA ASP A 47 8.23 -14.42 2.69
C ASP A 47 7.83 -14.14 1.23
N LYS A 48 7.55 -15.22 0.48
CA LYS A 48 7.16 -15.11 -0.93
C LYS A 48 5.88 -14.30 -1.16
N TYR A 49 4.91 -14.30 -0.24
CA TYR A 49 3.66 -13.57 -0.42
C TYR A 49 3.87 -12.07 -0.19
N HIS A 50 4.62 -11.70 0.83
CA HIS A 50 4.92 -10.30 1.15
C HIS A 50 5.88 -9.70 0.12
N GLN A 51 6.92 -10.42 -0.30
CA GLN A 51 7.79 -10.00 -1.38
C GLN A 51 7.02 -9.83 -2.69
N THR A 52 6.11 -10.76 -3.02
CA THR A 52 5.27 -10.63 -4.21
C THR A 52 4.35 -9.42 -4.11
N TRP A 53 3.81 -9.12 -2.93
CA TRP A 53 2.98 -7.95 -2.71
C TRP A 53 3.77 -6.66 -2.90
N ALA A 54 4.98 -6.57 -2.33
CA ALA A 54 5.88 -5.44 -2.56
C ALA A 54 6.23 -5.27 -4.07
N ASN A 55 6.51 -6.36 -4.78
CA ASN A 55 6.75 -6.32 -6.23
C ASN A 55 5.52 -5.86 -7.02
N TYR A 56 4.31 -6.12 -6.53
CA TYR A 56 3.08 -5.61 -7.14
C TYR A 56 3.00 -4.08 -7.11
N PHE A 57 3.46 -3.44 -6.02
CA PHE A 57 3.58 -1.97 -5.97
C PHE A 57 4.55 -1.45 -7.04
N ILE A 58 5.72 -2.09 -7.16
CA ILE A 58 6.72 -1.68 -8.16
C ILE A 58 6.16 -1.84 -9.57
N ARG A 59 5.47 -2.96 -9.84
CA ARG A 59 4.85 -3.19 -11.13
C ARG A 59 3.76 -2.16 -11.44
N PHE A 60 2.94 -1.79 -10.45
CA PHE A 60 1.96 -0.72 -10.60
C PHE A 60 2.63 0.61 -11.01
N LEU A 61 3.71 0.99 -10.33
CA LEU A 61 4.45 2.21 -10.64
C LEU A 61 5.10 2.14 -12.03
N ASP A 62 5.68 0.99 -12.40
CA ASP A 62 6.26 0.77 -13.73
C ASP A 62 5.22 0.91 -14.84
N GLU A 63 4.04 0.29 -14.68
CA GLU A 63 2.99 0.36 -15.71
C GLU A 63 2.46 1.78 -15.87
N TYR A 64 2.26 2.54 -14.78
CA TYR A 64 1.84 3.94 -14.90
C TYR A 64 2.95 4.84 -15.48
N ALA A 65 4.22 4.56 -15.17
CA ALA A 65 5.35 5.29 -15.73
C ALA A 65 5.46 5.13 -17.26
N LYS A 66 5.11 3.97 -17.83
CA LYS A 66 5.01 3.80 -19.30
C LYS A 66 4.01 4.74 -19.96
N HIS A 67 3.05 5.24 -19.19
CA HIS A 67 2.08 6.23 -19.63
C HIS A 67 2.44 7.66 -19.18
N ASN A 68 3.70 7.92 -18.78
CA ASN A 68 4.14 9.22 -18.27
C ASN A 68 3.32 9.70 -17.05
N VAL A 69 2.85 8.78 -16.21
CA VAL A 69 2.18 9.10 -14.94
C VAL A 69 3.05 8.61 -13.79
N THR A 70 3.50 9.54 -12.96
CA THR A 70 4.38 9.25 -11.80
C THR A 70 3.68 9.60 -10.50
N PHE A 71 3.98 8.84 -9.44
CA PHE A 71 3.40 9.04 -8.12
C PHE A 71 4.41 9.67 -7.16
N TRP A 72 3.99 10.75 -6.51
CA TRP A 72 4.70 11.35 -5.40
C TRP A 72 4.74 10.40 -4.21
N ALA A 73 3.65 9.71 -3.91
CA ALA A 73 3.56 8.80 -2.78
C ALA A 73 2.73 7.54 -3.06
N VAL A 74 2.95 6.50 -2.26
CA VAL A 74 2.00 5.42 -2.05
C VAL A 74 1.73 5.26 -0.56
N THR A 75 0.57 4.70 -0.22
CA THR A 75 0.31 4.24 1.15
C THR A 75 0.55 2.74 1.25
N ALA A 76 0.97 2.27 2.42
CA ALA A 76 1.27 0.84 2.60
C ALA A 76 0.03 -0.06 2.44
N GLN A 77 -1.14 0.47 2.79
CA GLN A 77 -2.44 -0.19 2.67
C GLN A 77 -3.53 0.84 2.98
N ASN A 78 -4.60 0.90 2.19
CA ASN A 78 -5.78 1.67 2.55
C ASN A 78 -6.51 1.00 3.74
N GLU A 79 -6.80 1.77 4.78
CA GLU A 79 -7.55 1.34 5.97
C GLU A 79 -7.17 -0.07 6.48
N PRO A 80 -5.91 -0.30 6.90
CA PRO A 80 -5.41 -1.60 7.34
C PRO A 80 -6.21 -2.22 8.48
N LEU A 81 -6.97 -1.44 9.26
CA LEU A 81 -7.86 -1.96 10.29
C LEU A 81 -9.30 -2.18 9.80
N ALA A 82 -9.70 -1.63 8.65
CA ALA A 82 -11.03 -1.82 8.09
C ALA A 82 -11.34 -3.31 7.90
N GLY A 83 -10.40 -4.11 7.41
CA GLY A 83 -10.60 -5.56 7.23
C GLY A 83 -10.98 -6.33 8.51
N LEU A 84 -10.83 -5.73 9.70
CA LEU A 84 -11.29 -6.30 10.98
C LEU A 84 -12.75 -5.98 11.31
N PHE A 85 -13.32 -4.90 10.74
CA PHE A 85 -14.61 -4.33 11.11
C PHE A 85 -15.56 -4.07 9.93
N THR A 86 -15.11 -4.14 8.68
CA THR A 86 -15.93 -3.86 7.49
C THR A 86 -16.88 -5.00 7.13
N PRO A 87 -17.98 -4.70 6.42
CA PRO A 87 -18.90 -5.70 5.87
C PRO A 87 -18.16 -6.75 5.01
N PRO A 88 -18.66 -7.99 4.92
CA PRO A 88 -18.01 -9.10 4.20
C PRO A 88 -17.71 -8.82 2.72
N GLN A 89 -18.32 -7.78 2.13
CA GLN A 89 -18.29 -7.50 0.71
C GLN A 89 -17.26 -6.44 0.29
N ALA A 90 -16.64 -5.73 1.23
CA ALA A 90 -15.67 -4.68 0.91
C ALA A 90 -14.28 -5.28 0.56
N PRO A 91 -13.58 -4.78 -0.48
CA PRO A 91 -12.21 -5.17 -0.75
C PRO A 91 -11.31 -4.64 0.36
N THR A 92 -10.66 -5.55 1.09
CA THR A 92 -9.78 -5.18 2.21
C THR A 92 -8.59 -6.12 2.29
N ILE A 93 -7.52 -5.66 2.93
CA ILE A 93 -6.51 -6.55 3.50
C ILE A 93 -6.04 -5.98 4.83
N ALA A 94 -6.15 -6.80 5.88
CA ALA A 94 -5.90 -6.35 7.23
C ALA A 94 -4.40 -6.39 7.56
N PHE A 95 -3.93 -5.32 8.22
CA PHE A 95 -2.62 -5.28 8.88
C PHE A 95 -2.82 -4.76 10.30
N THR A 96 -2.11 -5.36 11.25
CA THR A 96 -1.80 -4.68 12.52
C THR A 96 -0.67 -3.69 12.32
N ALA A 97 -0.45 -2.77 13.27
CA ALA A 97 0.68 -1.84 13.21
C ALA A 97 2.04 -2.55 13.13
N ALA A 98 2.19 -3.69 13.82
CA ALA A 98 3.40 -4.51 13.76
C ALA A 98 3.57 -5.20 12.40
N GLN A 99 2.50 -5.76 11.84
CA GLN A 99 2.56 -6.35 10.49
C GLN A 99 2.88 -5.30 9.43
N GLN A 100 2.32 -4.08 9.53
CA GLN A 100 2.67 -2.99 8.62
C GLN A 100 4.15 -2.59 8.78
N ARG A 101 4.66 -2.48 10.01
CA ARG A 101 6.09 -2.23 10.27
C ARG A 101 6.95 -3.29 9.58
N ASP A 102 6.67 -4.57 9.81
CA ASP A 102 7.51 -5.67 9.33
C ASP A 102 7.47 -5.78 7.81
N PHE A 103 6.29 -5.63 7.19
CA PHE A 103 6.14 -5.57 5.73
C PHE A 103 6.94 -4.41 5.13
N ILE A 104 6.94 -3.24 5.77
CA ILE A 104 7.72 -2.09 5.31
C ILE A 104 9.22 -2.36 5.45
N LEU A 105 9.66 -2.90 6.57
CA LEU A 105 11.08 -3.15 6.85
C LEU A 105 11.67 -4.23 5.95
N HIS A 106 10.95 -5.33 5.74
CA HIS A 106 11.50 -6.50 5.06
C HIS A 106 11.17 -6.57 3.57
N ASP A 107 10.07 -5.96 3.12
CA ASP A 107 9.57 -6.14 1.75
C ASP A 107 9.39 -4.82 1.00
N LEU A 108 8.41 -3.99 1.38
CA LEU A 108 7.99 -2.82 0.59
C LEU A 108 9.04 -1.72 0.58
N GLY A 109 9.64 -1.41 1.73
CA GLY A 109 10.70 -0.41 1.83
C GLY A 109 11.91 -0.75 0.96
N PRO A 110 12.52 -1.94 1.10
CA PRO A 110 13.61 -2.39 0.24
C PRO A 110 13.23 -2.46 -1.25
N ALA A 111 12.00 -2.89 -1.59
CA ALA A 111 11.54 -2.93 -2.98
C ALA A 111 11.45 -1.52 -3.61
N LEU A 112 10.86 -0.56 -2.90
CA LEU A 112 10.80 0.84 -3.35
C LEU A 112 12.20 1.44 -3.49
N ALA A 113 13.08 1.23 -2.51
CA ALA A 113 14.45 1.75 -2.52
C ALA A 113 15.32 1.22 -3.67
N ARG A 114 15.10 -0.03 -4.11
CA ARG A 114 15.79 -0.62 -5.27
C ARG A 114 15.17 -0.25 -6.61
N SER A 115 13.94 0.28 -6.61
CA SER A 115 13.25 0.66 -7.84
C SER A 115 13.75 2.01 -8.38
N ALA A 116 13.45 2.31 -9.64
CA ALA A 116 13.75 3.62 -10.23
C ALA A 116 12.82 4.74 -9.72
N HIS A 117 11.77 4.41 -8.96
CA HIS A 117 10.74 5.34 -8.52
C HIS A 117 11.15 6.08 -7.26
N ARG A 118 11.12 7.42 -7.28
CA ARG A 118 11.39 8.29 -6.11
C ARG A 118 10.14 8.52 -5.27
N THR A 119 9.33 7.48 -5.12
CA THR A 119 8.00 7.56 -4.49
C THR A 119 8.11 7.47 -2.97
N GLN A 120 7.44 8.40 -2.28
CA GLN A 120 7.35 8.42 -0.82
C GLN A 120 6.42 7.31 -0.32
N LEU A 121 6.69 6.78 0.86
CA LEU A 121 5.81 5.82 1.53
C LEU A 121 5.12 6.46 2.72
N LEU A 122 3.79 6.47 2.69
CA LEU A 122 2.94 6.92 3.79
C LEU A 122 2.40 5.70 4.54
N ILE A 123 2.38 5.80 5.88
CA ILE A 123 1.93 4.74 6.78
C ILE A 123 0.53 5.04 7.32
N LEU A 124 -0.06 4.07 8.02
CA LEU A 124 -1.42 4.11 8.56
C LEU A 124 -2.50 4.14 7.46
N ASP A 125 -2.72 5.28 6.80
CA ASP A 125 -3.82 5.52 5.84
C ASP A 125 -5.19 5.05 6.37
N ASP A 126 -5.47 5.42 7.63
CA ASP A 126 -6.65 5.03 8.39
C ASP A 126 -7.04 6.15 9.37
N GLN A 127 -8.10 5.93 10.16
CA GLN A 127 -8.64 6.93 11.06
C GLN A 127 -7.62 7.43 12.10
N ARG A 128 -7.65 8.74 12.37
CA ARG A 128 -6.75 9.42 13.32
C ARG A 128 -6.75 8.84 14.74
N ILE A 129 -7.78 8.10 15.14
CA ILE A 129 -7.91 7.52 16.48
C ILE A 129 -6.83 6.46 16.77
N HIS A 130 -6.21 5.90 15.72
CA HIS A 130 -5.12 4.93 15.85
C HIS A 130 -3.77 5.60 16.13
N LEU A 131 -3.72 6.94 16.12
CA LEU A 131 -2.57 7.73 16.52
C LEU A 131 -2.64 8.10 18.01
N PRO A 132 -1.49 8.17 18.70
CA PRO A 132 -0.11 8.04 18.18
C PRO A 132 0.41 6.60 18.14
N HIS A 133 -0.39 5.61 18.58
CA HIS A 133 0.08 4.22 18.74
C HIS A 133 0.69 3.66 17.45
N TRP A 134 -0.01 3.79 16.33
CA TRP A 134 0.46 3.27 15.04
C TRP A 134 1.81 3.85 14.63
N ALA A 135 1.95 5.18 14.76
CA ALA A 135 3.21 5.86 14.46
C ALA A 135 4.34 5.40 15.38
N LYS A 136 4.07 5.19 16.67
CA LYS A 136 5.07 4.64 17.61
C LYS A 136 5.52 3.25 17.21
N VAL A 137 4.59 2.35 16.89
CA VAL A 137 4.93 0.97 16.52
C VAL A 137 5.73 0.92 15.22
N VAL A 138 5.31 1.65 14.19
CA VAL A 138 5.98 1.60 12.87
C VAL A 138 7.33 2.33 12.88
N LYS A 139 7.48 3.41 13.65
CA LYS A 139 8.75 4.15 13.74
C LYS A 139 9.73 3.58 14.75
N ASN A 140 9.27 2.88 15.78
CA ASN A 140 10.15 2.25 16.75
C ASN A 140 10.81 1.04 16.09
N ARG A 141 12.03 1.27 15.59
CA ARG A 141 13.02 0.22 15.38
C ARG A 141 13.37 -0.29 16.78
N ALA A 142 12.73 -1.37 17.23
CA ALA A 142 13.31 -2.12 18.33
C ALA A 142 14.72 -2.54 17.89
N PRO A 143 15.73 -2.39 18.77
CA PRO A 143 17.14 -2.54 18.43
C PRO A 143 17.48 -3.91 17.81
#